data_AF-A0A075GJ21-F1
#
_entry.id   AF-A0A075GJ21-F1
#
_cell.length_a   1.000
_cell.length_b   1.000
_cell.length_c   1.000
_cell.angle_alpha   90.00
_cell.angle_beta   90.00
_cell.angle_gamma   90.00
#
_symmetry.space_group_name_H-M   'P 1'
#
loop_
_entity.id
_entity.type
_entity.pdbx_description
1 polymer ?
#
loop_
_entity_poly.entity_id
_entity_poly.type
_entity_poly.pdbx_seq_one_letter_code
_entity_poly.pdbx_strand_id
1 'polypeptide(L)' 'MWMLGMQFNLDVIWFDENANVVAIEKNVPLCQTTIEVVACRENGVSGDNAKYVLEVTAGFVDKFNITENSKLEIISI' A
#
# COMPACT_ATOMS: atom_id res chain seq x y z
N MET A 1 -7.40 1.55 3.93
CA MET A 1 -6.80 0.31 4.50
C MET A 1 -6.75 0.41 6.02
N TRP A 2 -6.67 -0.69 6.80
CA TRP A 2 -6.57 -0.62 8.27
C TRP A 2 -5.19 -1.11 8.74
N MET A 3 -4.46 -0.30 9.50
CA MET A 3 -3.11 -0.63 9.99
C MET A 3 -3.12 -1.07 11.47
N LEU A 4 -4.30 -1.43 12.00
CA LEU A 4 -4.47 -1.73 13.42
C LEU A 4 -3.72 -3.01 13.80
N GLY A 5 -2.77 -2.90 14.72
CA GLY A 5 -1.98 -4.04 15.20
C GLY A 5 -0.74 -4.37 14.36
N MET A 6 -0.39 -3.53 13.36
CA MET A 6 0.89 -3.66 12.67
C MET A 6 2.06 -3.30 13.59
N GLN A 7 3.20 -3.98 13.42
CA GLN A 7 4.41 -3.81 14.25
C GLN A 7 5.53 -3.02 13.55
N PHE A 8 5.39 -2.75 12.25
CA PHE A 8 6.35 -2.00 11.45
C PHE A 8 5.64 -1.23 10.33
N ASN A 9 6.28 -0.14 9.89
CA ASN A 9 5.77 0.67 8.79
C ASN A 9 5.76 -0.15 7.49
N LEU A 10 4.80 0.15 6.62
CA LEU A 10 4.64 -0.50 5.33
C LEU A 10 4.81 0.48 4.18
N ASP A 11 5.20 -0.06 3.02
CA ASP A 11 4.83 0.54 1.75
C ASP A 11 3.60 -0.22 1.21
N VAL A 12 2.60 0.52 0.75
CA VAL A 12 1.36 -0.01 0.17
C VAL A 12 1.32 0.37 -1.30
N ILE A 13 1.19 -0.62 -2.18
CA ILE A 13 1.09 -0.41 -3.62
C ILE A 13 -0.28 -0.87 -4.08
N TRP A 14 -1.00 0.02 -4.76
CA TRP A 14 -2.33 -0.22 -5.29
C TRP A 14 -2.26 -0.48 -6.79
N PHE A 15 -3.04 -1.43 -7.29
CA PHE A 15 -3.09 -1.76 -8.71
C PHE A 15 -4.51 -1.81 -9.24
N ASP A 16 -4.70 -1.41 -10.50
CA ASP A 16 -5.98 -1.52 -11.22
C ASP A 16 -6.29 -2.97 -11.64
N GLU A 17 -7.41 -3.16 -12.33
CA GLU A 17 -7.80 -4.48 -12.85
C GLU A 17 -6.83 -5.07 -13.88
N ASN A 18 -6.03 -4.22 -14.53
CA ASN A 18 -5.03 -4.59 -15.53
C ASN A 18 -3.63 -4.77 -14.93
N ALA A 19 -3.53 -4.75 -13.60
CA ALA A 19 -2.32 -4.88 -12.83
C ALA A 19 -1.31 -3.71 -12.97
N ASN A 20 -1.78 -2.54 -13.41
CA ASN A 20 -0.97 -1.31 -13.44
C ASN A 20 -1.01 -0.63 -12.06
N VAL A 21 0.09 -0.02 -11.66
CA VAL A 21 0.14 0.75 -10.41
C VAL A 21 -0.72 2.00 -10.53
N VAL A 22 -1.65 2.19 -9.59
CA VAL A 22 -2.52 3.40 -9.53
C VAL A 22 -2.12 4.35 -8.41
N ALA A 23 -1.54 3.83 -7.33
CA ALA A 23 -1.04 4.63 -6.22
C ALA A 23 0.05 3.87 -5.47
N ILE A 24 1.01 4.61 -4.92
CA ILE A 24 2.04 4.10 -4.04
C ILE A 24 2.07 4.97 -2.78
N GLU A 25 1.84 4.35 -1.63
CA GLU A 25 2.01 4.97 -0.33
C GLU A 25 3.27 4.41 0.32
N LYS A 26 4.25 5.27 0.60
CA LYS A 26 5.50 4.86 1.22
C LYS A 26 5.48 5.17 2.71
N ASN A 27 6.13 4.31 3.50
CA ASN A 27 6.37 4.52 4.92
C ASN A 27 5.09 4.86 5.72
N VAL A 28 3.99 4.15 5.41
CA VAL A 28 2.70 4.30 6.08
C VAL A 28 2.89 4.00 7.57
N PRO A 29 2.63 4.96 8.46
CA PRO A 29 2.89 4.81 9.89
C PRO A 29 1.88 3.87 10.55
N LEU A 30 2.31 3.29 11.68
CA LEU A 30 1.47 2.47 12.54
C LEU A 30 0.40 3.32 13.21
N CYS A 31 -0.87 2.95 13.02
CA CYS A 31 -1.97 3.57 13.75
C CYS A 31 -2.11 2.82 15.09
N GLN A 32 -1.58 3.40 16.17
CA GLN A 32 -1.49 2.74 17.48
C GLN A 32 -2.75 2.94 18.33
N THR A 33 -3.47 4.04 18.10
CA THR A 33 -4.66 4.38 18.88
C THR A 33 -5.93 4.28 18.04
N THR A 34 -7.06 3.98 18.68
CA THR A 34 -8.38 3.92 18.02
C THR A 34 -8.82 5.24 17.39
N ILE A 35 -8.30 6.37 17.90
CA ILE A 35 -8.51 7.70 17.33
C ILE A 35 -7.72 7.86 16.03
N GLU A 36 -6.46 7.41 16.01
CA GLU A 36 -5.63 7.39 14.80
C GLU A 36 -6.19 6.46 13.74
N VAL A 37 -6.87 5.36 14.10
CA VAL A 37 -7.52 4.47 13.11
C VAL A 37 -8.52 5.23 12.23
N VAL A 38 -9.22 6.22 12.78
CA VAL A 38 -10.16 7.06 12.00
C VAL A 38 -9.41 8.04 11.11
N ALA A 39 -8.37 8.70 11.64
CA ALA A 39 -7.55 9.66 10.88
C ALA A 39 -6.69 8.99 9.78
N CYS A 40 -6.17 7.78 10.04
CA CYS A 40 -5.49 6.95 9.05
C CYS A 40 -6.43 6.46 7.96
N ARG A 41 -7.74 6.37 8.24
CA ARG A 41 -8.75 5.99 7.23
C ARG A 41 -9.02 7.11 6.24
N GLU A 42 -8.95 8.36 6.67
CA GLU A 42 -9.14 9.54 5.82
C GLU A 42 -7.91 9.86 4.96
N ASN A 43 -6.70 9.56 5.45
CA ASN A 43 -5.45 9.69 4.69
C ASN A 43 -5.04 8.41 3.93
N GLY A 44 -5.67 7.27 4.25
CA GLY A 44 -5.39 5.99 3.62
C GLY A 44 -5.98 6.03 2.22
N VAL A 45 -5.13 6.43 1.28
CA VAL A 45 -5.44 6.70 -0.12
C VAL A 45 -6.41 5.64 -0.62
N SER A 46 -7.63 6.08 -0.93
CA SER A 46 -8.52 5.28 -1.77
C SER A 46 -7.77 5.13 -3.08
N GLY A 47 -7.20 3.95 -3.34
CA GLY A 47 -6.81 3.60 -4.70
C GLY A 47 -8.08 3.62 -5.53
N ASP A 48 -8.47 4.78 -6.04
CA ASP A 48 -9.64 4.91 -6.89
C ASP A 48 -9.39 4.03 -8.11
N ASN A 49 -10.30 3.07 -8.33
CA ASN A 49 -10.17 1.99 -9.32
C ASN A 49 -9.08 0.94 -9.03
N ALA A 50 -8.64 0.77 -7.78
CA ALA A 50 -7.77 -0.34 -7.39
C ALA A 50 -8.55 -1.66 -7.22
N LYS A 51 -8.02 -2.73 -7.80
CA LYS A 51 -8.49 -4.12 -7.64
C LYS A 51 -7.56 -4.96 -6.77
N TYR A 52 -6.27 -4.66 -6.78
CA TYR A 52 -5.25 -5.36 -6.01
C TYR A 52 -4.48 -4.40 -5.11
N VAL A 53 -4.02 -4.94 -3.98
CA VAL A 53 -3.11 -4.25 -3.06
C VAL A 53 -1.94 -5.19 -2.76
N LEU A 54 -0.73 -4.64 -2.77
CA LEU A 54 0.47 -5.28 -2.26
C LEU A 54 0.97 -4.51 -1.03
N GLU A 55 0.89 -5.16 0.13
CA GLU A 55 1.43 -4.67 1.40
C GLU A 55 2.83 -5.27 1.62
N VAL A 56 3.85 -4.41 1.75
CA VAL A 56 5.26 -4.81 1.89
C VAL A 56 5.96 -3.95 2.94
N THR A 57 7.05 -4.45 3.50
CA THR A 57 7.84 -3.70 4.49
C THR A 57 8.29 -2.34 3.93
N ALA A 58 8.25 -1.29 4.76
CA ALA A 58 8.69 0.04 4.35
C ALA A 58 10.12 0.05 3.76
N GLY A 59 10.29 0.82 2.69
CA GLY A 59 11.54 0.90 1.92
C GLY A 59 11.64 -0.16 0.82
N PHE A 60 10.64 -1.03 0.66
CA PHE A 60 10.57 -1.98 -0.46
C PHE A 60 10.48 -1.24 -1.80
N VAL A 61 9.65 -0.21 -1.88
CA VAL A 61 9.48 0.55 -3.13
C VAL A 61 10.80 1.18 -3.57
N ASP A 62 11.52 1.81 -2.65
CA ASP A 62 12.80 2.46 -2.96
C ASP A 62 13.89 1.43 -3.29
N LYS A 63 13.92 0.31 -2.55
CA LYS A 63 14.90 -0.77 -2.77
C LYS A 63 14.78 -1.40 -4.15
N PHE A 64 13.55 -1.60 -4.63
CA PHE A 64 13.27 -2.23 -5.93
C PHE A 64 12.93 -1.22 -7.04
N ASN A 65 12.99 0.08 -6.73
CA ASN A 65 12.68 1.17 -7.63
C ASN A 65 11.30 1.01 -8.32
N ILE A 66 10.28 0.65 -7.53
CA ILE A 66 8.90 0.51 -8.04
C ILE A 66 8.34 1.90 -8.33
N THR A 67 7.72 2.02 -9.50
CA THR A 67 7.14 3.29 -9.99
C THR A 67 5.73 3.04 -10.52
N GLU A 68 5.04 4.11 -10.90
CA GLU A 68 3.72 4.02 -11.55
C GLU A 68 3.75 3.24 -12.88
N ASN A 69 4.93 3.11 -13.51
CA ASN A 69 5.13 2.32 -14.72
C ASN A 69 5.39 0.83 -14.46
N SER A 70 5.50 0.43 -13.19
CA SER A 70 5.66 -0.97 -12.82
C SER A 70 4.34 -1.73 -12.99
N LYS A 71 4.44 -3.04 -13.25
CA LYS A 71 3.29 -3.91 -13.47
C LYS A 71 3.33 -5.13 -12.56
N LEU A 72 2.21 -5.46 -11.95
CA LEU A 72 2.07 -6.65 -11.13
C LEU A 72 1.84 -7.89 -12.03
N GLU A 73 2.56 -8.96 -11.75
CA GLU A 73 2.37 -10.27 -12.39
C GLU A 73 2.24 -11.33 -11.30
N ILE A 74 1.10 -12.03 -11.30
CA ILE A 74 0.85 -13.13 -10.35
C ILE A 74 1.24 -14.43 -11.06
N ILE A 75 2.36 -15.00 -10.65
CA ILE A 75 2.83 -16.29 -11.14
C ILE A 75 2.38 -17.40 -10.17
N SER A 76 1.89 -18.51 -10.72
CA SER A 76 1.64 -19.75 -9.97
C SER A 76 2.72 -20.76 -10.36
N ILE A 77 3.33 -21.39 -9.36
CA ILE A 77 4.31 -22.48 -9.54
C ILE A 77 3.68 -23.84 -9.22
#